data_AF-A0A8D8BBI0-F1
#
_entry.id   AF-A0A8D8BBI0-F1
#
_cell.length_a   1.000
_cell.length_b   1.000
_cell.length_c   1.000
_cell.angle_alpha   90.00
_cell.angle_beta   90.00
_cell.angle_gamma   90.00
#
_symmetry.space_group_name_H-M   'P 1'
#
loop_
_entity.id
_entity.type
_entity.pdbx_description
1 polymer ?
#
loop_
_entity_poly.entity_id
_entity_poly.type
_entity_poly.pdbx_seq_one_letter_code
_entity_poly.pdbx_strand_id
1 'polypeptide(L)'
;MTTHSTASLLRNGLNGPAHHHKTRFFLVMMRLNLKFLLICLCFAVFLITFTLWTNCGGDLPFARGLVPKWSSHARYESGENPLELTEEIDCVINQEYTIGCRREGDEVYLPFSFLSKYFEVYGSLNTVDGAKRFDWAHSYGKVNAPKGGYDPKGIFMYFENYNVEMRDRVKCISAIEGVPISTQWESQGYFYATQIAQFGLSHYSKNLTEPEPRRKIVEDGDKEMAEWRVPKNSSLSRAFVREKESTVVHFSTGKQFDSAITLPMDHVLDLVLSVNLLLRPNSSFTVT
;
A
#
# COMPACT_ATOMS: atom_id res chain seq x y z
N MET A 1 25.83 -16.61 -90.96
CA MET A 1 24.83 -17.62 -91.39
C MET A 1 23.46 -17.00 -91.12
N THR A 2 22.91 -16.32 -92.12
CA THR A 2 21.88 -16.86 -93.04
C THR A 2 20.54 -17.06 -92.33
N THR A 3 19.41 -16.48 -92.69
CA THR A 3 18.99 -15.59 -93.79
C THR A 3 17.47 -15.37 -93.59
N HIS A 4 16.97 -14.16 -93.87
CA HIS A 4 15.62 -13.80 -94.39
C HIS A 4 14.36 -14.26 -93.61
N SER A 5 13.28 -13.47 -93.45
CA SER A 5 12.57 -12.64 -94.43
C SER A 5 11.59 -11.73 -93.66
N THR A 6 11.66 -10.39 -93.71
CA THR A 6 10.95 -9.45 -94.62
C THR A 6 9.46 -9.70 -94.89
N ALA A 7 8.61 -8.75 -94.43
CA ALA A 7 7.49 -8.09 -95.14
C ALA A 7 6.54 -7.44 -94.09
N SER A 8 6.41 -6.10 -93.97
CA SER A 8 5.68 -5.14 -94.84
C SER A 8 4.16 -5.44 -94.86
N LEU A 9 3.19 -4.54 -94.72
CA LEU A 9 3.03 -3.07 -94.82
C LEU A 9 1.58 -2.79 -94.35
N LEU A 10 1.33 -1.56 -93.84
CA LEU A 10 0.11 -0.70 -93.96
C LEU A 10 -1.28 -1.39 -93.94
N ARG A 11 -2.32 -0.90 -93.25
CA ARG A 11 -2.90 0.45 -93.42
C ARG A 11 -4.10 0.62 -92.48
N ASN A 12 -4.23 1.84 -91.96
CA ASN A 12 -5.33 2.53 -91.28
C ASN A 12 -6.77 2.01 -91.48
N GLY A 13 -7.59 2.13 -90.42
CA GLY A 13 -9.04 2.17 -90.55
C GLY A 13 -9.85 2.22 -89.25
N LEU A 14 -10.01 3.43 -88.70
CA LEU A 14 -11.23 3.97 -88.05
C LEU A 14 -11.79 3.41 -86.71
N ASN A 15 -12.07 4.40 -85.85
CA ASN A 15 -13.08 4.48 -84.77
C ASN A 15 -12.72 3.98 -83.35
N GLY A 16 -12.52 4.94 -82.42
CA GLY A 16 -12.65 4.72 -80.97
C GLY A 16 -14.12 4.76 -80.50
N PRO A 17 -14.45 5.13 -79.24
CA PRO A 17 -13.67 5.09 -77.99
C PRO A 17 -14.50 4.57 -76.79
N ALA A 18 -14.02 3.64 -75.95
CA ALA A 18 -14.76 3.30 -74.71
C ALA A 18 -13.94 2.48 -73.70
N HIS A 19 -12.88 3.02 -73.08
CA HIS A 19 -12.27 2.27 -71.95
C HIS A 19 -11.62 3.09 -70.83
N HIS A 20 -11.84 4.41 -70.76
CA HIS A 20 -11.19 5.25 -69.74
C HIS A 20 -12.06 5.64 -68.54
N HIS A 21 -13.38 5.39 -68.58
CA HIS A 21 -14.33 5.79 -67.53
C HIS A 21 -14.50 4.73 -66.41
N LYS A 22 -14.26 3.45 -66.71
CA LYS A 22 -14.50 2.34 -65.76
C LYS A 22 -13.47 2.29 -64.62
N THR A 23 -12.23 2.67 -64.90
CA THR A 23 -11.11 2.63 -63.93
C THR A 23 -11.13 3.83 -62.96
N ARG A 24 -11.61 5.00 -63.40
CA ARG A 24 -11.79 6.17 -62.52
C ARG A 24 -12.99 6.02 -61.58
N PHE A 25 -14.07 5.37 -62.03
CA PHE A 25 -15.21 5.08 -61.15
C PHE A 25 -14.86 4.08 -60.04
N PHE A 26 -14.05 3.06 -60.31
CA PHE A 26 -13.61 2.10 -59.29
C PHE A 26 -12.74 2.73 -58.19
N LEU A 27 -11.80 3.61 -58.56
CA LEU A 27 -10.96 4.32 -57.59
C LEU A 27 -11.72 5.37 -56.77
N VAL A 28 -12.74 6.03 -57.35
CA VAL A 28 -13.61 6.96 -56.63
C VAL A 28 -14.62 6.22 -55.73
N MET A 29 -15.19 5.09 -56.19
CA MET A 29 -16.01 4.22 -55.34
C MET A 29 -15.22 3.64 -54.16
N MET A 30 -13.97 3.22 -54.35
CA MET A 30 -13.15 2.66 -53.28
C MET A 30 -12.68 3.73 -52.26
N ARG A 31 -12.46 4.98 -52.70
CA ARG A 31 -12.21 6.13 -51.80
C ARG A 31 -13.46 6.60 -51.07
N LEU A 32 -14.63 6.52 -51.70
CA LEU A 32 -15.92 6.78 -51.03
C LEU A 32 -16.21 5.69 -50.00
N ASN A 33 -15.93 4.42 -50.32
CA ASN A 33 -16.14 3.30 -49.41
C ASN A 33 -15.20 3.37 -48.20
N LEU A 34 -13.94 3.79 -48.38
CA LEU A 34 -13.01 3.97 -47.26
C LEU A 34 -13.37 5.18 -46.39
N LYS A 35 -13.80 6.30 -46.99
CA LYS A 35 -14.31 7.45 -46.23
C LYS A 35 -15.59 7.10 -45.46
N PHE A 36 -16.49 6.34 -46.07
CA PHE A 36 -17.70 5.87 -45.41
C PHE A 36 -17.39 4.89 -44.29
N LEU A 37 -16.47 3.94 -44.51
CA LEU A 37 -15.97 3.02 -43.49
C LEU A 37 -15.33 3.79 -42.32
N LEU A 38 -14.52 4.81 -42.61
CA LEU A 38 -13.89 5.64 -41.57
C LEU A 38 -14.92 6.44 -40.77
N ILE A 39 -15.93 7.00 -41.43
CA ILE A 39 -17.05 7.69 -40.77
C ILE A 39 -17.86 6.71 -39.91
N CYS A 40 -18.16 5.50 -40.41
CA CYS A 40 -18.84 4.46 -39.65
C CYS A 40 -18.02 4.02 -38.44
N LEU A 41 -16.70 3.92 -38.57
CA LEU A 41 -15.80 3.53 -37.48
C LEU A 41 -15.69 4.65 -36.43
N CYS A 42 -15.59 5.91 -36.86
CA CYS A 42 -15.67 7.06 -35.96
C CYS A 42 -17.03 7.14 -35.24
N PHE A 43 -18.13 6.85 -35.95
CA PHE A 43 -19.47 6.83 -35.36
C PHE A 43 -19.65 5.67 -34.39
N ALA A 44 -19.10 4.49 -34.69
CA ALA A 44 -19.09 3.35 -33.78
C ALA A 44 -18.27 3.64 -32.51
N VAL A 45 -17.08 4.25 -32.66
CA VAL A 45 -16.27 4.68 -31.50
C VAL A 45 -17.01 5.74 -30.70
N PHE A 46 -17.64 6.72 -31.34
CA PHE A 46 -18.47 7.72 -30.66
C PHE A 46 -19.61 7.07 -29.87
N LEU A 47 -20.35 6.14 -30.49
CA LEU A 47 -21.43 5.40 -29.82
C LEU A 47 -20.92 4.56 -28.65
N ILE A 48 -19.78 3.88 -28.79
CA ILE A 48 -19.16 3.10 -27.71
C ILE A 48 -18.69 4.03 -26.58
N THR A 49 -18.07 5.16 -26.90
CA THR A 49 -17.68 6.14 -25.87
C THR A 49 -18.88 6.79 -25.21
N PHE A 50 -19.97 7.01 -25.94
CA PHE A 50 -21.21 7.56 -25.42
C PHE A 50 -21.94 6.55 -24.54
N THR A 51 -22.00 5.28 -24.93
CA THR A 51 -22.60 4.22 -24.10
C THR A 51 -21.76 4.00 -22.83
N LEU A 52 -20.43 3.94 -22.94
CA LEU A 52 -19.54 3.88 -21.78
C LEU A 52 -19.68 5.13 -20.90
N TRP A 53 -19.85 6.32 -21.48
CA TRP A 53 -20.13 7.54 -20.73
C TRP A 53 -21.47 7.49 -20.01
N THR A 54 -22.54 7.01 -20.65
CA THR A 54 -23.86 6.89 -20.02
C THR A 54 -23.92 5.78 -18.96
N ASN A 55 -23.09 4.74 -19.09
CA ASN A 55 -23.07 3.60 -18.17
C ASN A 55 -22.04 3.76 -17.02
N CYS A 56 -21.00 4.58 -17.20
CA CYS A 56 -19.99 4.87 -16.18
C CYS A 56 -20.02 6.33 -15.66
N GLY A 57 -20.83 7.21 -16.24
CA GLY A 57 -21.03 8.60 -15.81
C GLY A 57 -22.34 8.75 -15.04
N GLY A 58 -22.36 8.28 -13.80
CA GLY A 58 -23.50 8.37 -12.87
C GLY A 58 -23.81 9.76 -12.32
N ASP A 59 -23.17 10.85 -12.81
CA ASP A 59 -23.21 12.18 -12.17
C ASP A 59 -23.61 13.34 -13.10
N LEU A 60 -24.59 13.15 -13.99
CA LEU A 60 -25.24 14.30 -14.68
C LEU A 60 -26.78 14.25 -14.62
N PRO A 61 -27.44 15.40 -14.36
CA PRO A 61 -28.81 15.48 -13.80
C PRO A 61 -29.96 15.20 -14.78
N PHE A 62 -29.68 14.77 -16.02
CA PHE A 62 -30.68 14.66 -17.08
C PHE A 62 -31.22 13.23 -17.31
N ALA A 63 -30.57 12.19 -16.78
CA ALA A 63 -30.97 10.79 -17.00
C ALA A 63 -31.98 10.22 -15.96
N ARG A 64 -32.59 11.06 -15.12
CA ARG A 64 -33.64 10.64 -14.16
C ARG A 64 -35.05 10.51 -14.78
N GLY A 65 -35.19 10.63 -16.10
CA GLY A 65 -36.50 10.76 -16.76
C GLY A 65 -37.15 9.47 -17.29
N LEU A 66 -36.48 8.31 -17.27
CA LEU A 66 -36.99 7.09 -17.93
C LEU A 66 -37.13 5.86 -17.02
N VAL A 67 -37.05 6.03 -15.70
CA VAL A 67 -37.44 4.99 -14.72
C VAL A 67 -38.85 5.32 -14.21
N PRO A 68 -39.79 4.35 -14.13
CA PRO A 68 -41.15 4.63 -13.69
C PRO A 68 -41.13 5.20 -12.27
N LYS A 69 -41.52 6.47 -12.16
CA LYS A 69 -41.69 7.15 -10.88
C LYS A 69 -42.99 6.63 -10.27
N TRP A 70 -42.87 5.74 -9.28
CA TRP A 70 -44.00 5.31 -8.46
C TRP A 70 -44.68 6.55 -7.89
N SER A 71 -45.95 6.73 -8.24
CA SER A 71 -46.76 7.89 -7.92
C SER A 71 -47.24 7.83 -6.48
N SER A 72 -46.61 8.60 -5.58
CA SER A 72 -47.21 8.99 -4.30
C SER A 72 -47.75 10.41 -4.43
N HIS A 73 -48.97 10.52 -4.96
CA HIS A 73 -49.80 11.69 -4.71
C HIS A 73 -50.30 11.62 -3.27
N ALA A 74 -49.61 12.30 -2.35
CA ALA A 74 -50.21 12.75 -1.10
C ALA A 74 -49.92 14.25 -0.96
N ARG A 75 -51.03 14.98 -1.09
CA ARG A 75 -51.23 16.43 -1.00
C ARG A 75 -50.52 17.00 0.23
N TYR A 76 -49.65 17.99 -0.01
CA TYR A 76 -49.05 18.82 1.04
C TYR A 76 -50.15 19.78 1.54
N GLU A 77 -50.83 19.38 2.60
CA GLU A 77 -51.61 20.28 3.45
C GLU A 77 -50.88 20.39 4.79
N SER A 78 -50.52 21.63 5.11
CA SER A 78 -50.09 22.16 6.41
C SER A 78 -50.43 21.27 7.63
N GLY A 79 -49.41 20.77 8.32
CA GLY A 79 -49.53 20.34 9.71
C GLY A 79 -48.69 19.11 10.07
N GLU A 80 -47.70 19.32 10.94
CA GLU A 80 -46.97 18.33 11.74
C GLU A 80 -46.01 17.36 11.00
N ASN A 81 -44.77 17.31 11.49
CA ASN A 81 -43.76 16.34 11.07
C ASN A 81 -44.23 14.92 11.37
N PRO A 82 -44.40 14.01 10.39
CA PRO A 82 -44.39 12.59 10.68
C PRO A 82 -42.91 12.19 10.77
N LEU A 83 -42.33 12.31 11.96
CA LEU A 83 -41.22 11.44 12.34
C LEU A 83 -41.75 10.02 12.13
N GLU A 84 -41.26 9.31 11.12
CA GLU A 84 -41.45 7.87 11.02
C GLU A 84 -41.04 7.29 12.38
N LEU A 85 -42.02 6.75 13.10
CA LEU A 85 -41.85 6.32 14.47
C LEU A 85 -40.99 5.06 14.42
N THR A 86 -39.69 5.19 14.68
CA THR A 86 -38.81 4.02 14.83
C THR A 86 -39.33 3.20 16.02
N GLU A 87 -39.82 1.99 15.75
CA GLU A 87 -40.33 1.08 16.77
C GLU A 87 -39.23 0.11 17.22
N GLU A 88 -39.13 -0.14 18.52
CA GLU A 88 -38.27 -1.20 19.04
C GLU A 88 -39.04 -2.53 19.01
N ILE A 89 -38.45 -3.56 18.40
CA ILE A 89 -39.07 -4.88 18.22
C ILE A 89 -38.12 -6.00 18.63
N ASP A 90 -38.68 -7.16 18.95
CA ASP A 90 -37.93 -8.37 19.24
C ASP A 90 -37.60 -9.15 17.95
N CYS A 91 -36.32 -9.45 17.73
CA CYS A 91 -35.87 -10.35 16.67
C CYS A 91 -35.49 -11.71 17.26
N VAL A 92 -36.23 -12.76 16.89
CA VAL A 92 -35.93 -14.14 17.29
C VAL A 92 -34.93 -14.76 16.32
N ILE A 93 -33.70 -15.02 16.77
CA ILE A 93 -32.62 -15.58 15.96
C ILE A 93 -32.66 -17.11 16.03
N ASN A 94 -32.97 -17.76 14.90
CA ASN A 94 -33.02 -19.22 14.75
C ASN A 94 -33.86 -19.97 15.81
N GLN A 95 -34.84 -19.29 16.43
CA GLN A 95 -35.66 -19.83 17.53
C GLN A 95 -34.89 -20.17 18.82
N GLU A 96 -33.66 -19.66 18.97
CA GLU A 96 -32.81 -19.97 20.14
C GLU A 96 -32.77 -18.82 21.15
N TYR A 97 -32.61 -17.58 20.67
CA TYR A 97 -32.53 -16.39 21.50
C TYR A 97 -33.11 -15.17 20.79
N THR A 98 -33.40 -14.14 21.58
CA THR A 98 -33.98 -12.88 21.10
C THR A 98 -33.00 -11.74 21.27
N ILE A 99 -32.98 -10.82 20.31
CA ILE A 99 -32.23 -9.55 20.39
C ILE A 99 -33.16 -8.37 20.12
N GLY A 100 -32.82 -7.20 20.66
CA GLY A 100 -33.51 -5.95 20.36
C GLY A 100 -33.17 -5.44 18.96
N CYS A 101 -34.20 -5.10 18.19
CA CYS A 101 -34.14 -4.60 16.83
C CYS A 101 -34.91 -3.29 16.70
N ARG A 102 -34.75 -2.62 15.56
CA ARG A 102 -35.56 -1.44 15.21
C ARG A 102 -36.35 -1.69 13.94
N ARG A 103 -37.55 -1.13 13.86
CA ARG A 103 -38.40 -1.19 12.68
C ARG A 103 -38.81 0.22 12.27
N GLU A 104 -38.69 0.52 10.97
CA GLU A 104 -39.20 1.76 10.38
C GLU A 104 -40.07 1.36 9.18
N GLY A 105 -41.39 1.51 9.29
CA GLY A 105 -42.32 1.02 8.28
C GLY A 105 -42.26 -0.50 8.15
N ASP A 106 -41.79 -1.01 7.01
CA ASP A 106 -41.62 -2.44 6.74
C ASP A 106 -40.16 -2.92 6.84
N GLU A 107 -39.20 -2.01 7.05
CA GLU A 107 -37.79 -2.34 7.15
C GLU A 107 -37.40 -2.69 8.59
N VAL A 108 -36.60 -3.73 8.78
CA VAL A 108 -36.09 -4.17 10.09
C VAL A 108 -34.58 -4.00 10.14
N TYR A 109 -34.11 -3.21 11.08
CA TYR A 109 -32.71 -2.95 11.33
C TYR A 109 -32.20 -3.80 12.50
N LEU A 110 -31.13 -4.54 12.22
CA LEU A 110 -30.42 -5.37 13.19
C LEU A 110 -29.23 -4.61 13.79
N PRO A 111 -28.93 -4.78 15.09
CA PRO A 111 -27.79 -4.13 15.70
C PRO A 111 -26.47 -4.70 15.17
N PHE A 112 -25.52 -3.84 14.80
CA PHE A 112 -24.22 -4.29 14.28
C PHE A 112 -23.39 -5.10 15.30
N SER A 113 -23.60 -4.88 16.61
CA SER A 113 -22.98 -5.70 17.67
C SER A 113 -23.37 -7.18 17.59
N PHE A 114 -24.57 -7.48 17.08
CA PHE A 114 -25.00 -8.83 16.74
C PHE A 114 -24.35 -9.29 15.43
N LEU A 115 -24.51 -8.49 14.36
CA LEU A 115 -24.00 -8.85 13.02
C LEU A 115 -22.50 -9.16 13.01
N SER A 116 -21.69 -8.34 13.71
CA SER A 116 -20.24 -8.52 13.81
C SER A 116 -19.83 -9.85 14.42
N LYS A 117 -20.55 -10.31 15.45
CA LYS A 117 -20.26 -11.59 16.11
C LYS A 117 -20.85 -12.77 15.36
N TYR A 118 -22.05 -12.60 14.82
CA TYR A 118 -22.79 -13.68 14.15
C TYR A 118 -22.22 -14.03 12.78
N PHE A 119 -21.81 -13.01 12.01
CA PHE A 119 -21.25 -13.18 10.66
C PHE A 119 -19.72 -12.99 10.60
N GLU A 120 -19.06 -12.73 11.73
CA GLU A 120 -17.62 -12.48 11.81
C GLU A 120 -17.14 -11.33 10.90
N VAL A 121 -17.93 -10.25 10.86
CA VAL A 121 -17.67 -9.05 10.06
C VAL A 121 -17.21 -7.87 10.92
N TYR A 122 -16.53 -6.91 10.30
CA TYR A 122 -15.88 -5.81 10.98
C TYR A 122 -16.53 -4.48 10.62
N GLY A 123 -16.52 -3.56 11.58
CA GLY A 123 -16.91 -2.19 11.28
C GLY A 123 -16.68 -1.24 12.44
N SER A 124 -16.55 0.03 12.10
CA SER A 124 -16.25 1.11 13.03
C SER A 124 -16.90 2.41 12.61
N LEU A 125 -17.32 3.22 13.58
CA LEU A 125 -17.74 4.59 13.32
C LEU A 125 -16.51 5.49 13.15
N ASN A 126 -16.39 6.07 11.96
CA ASN A 126 -15.34 7.01 11.61
C ASN A 126 -15.95 8.39 11.34
N THR A 127 -15.12 9.42 11.45
CA THR A 127 -15.50 10.79 11.08
C THR A 127 -14.66 11.19 9.87
N VAL A 128 -15.30 11.43 8.74
CA VAL A 128 -14.67 11.85 7.49
C VAL A 128 -15.31 13.16 7.08
N ASP A 129 -14.50 14.20 6.88
CA ASP A 129 -14.96 15.55 6.50
C ASP A 129 -16.04 16.12 7.42
N GLY A 130 -15.95 15.84 8.73
CA GLY A 130 -16.91 16.28 9.74
C GLY A 130 -18.23 15.48 9.79
N ALA A 131 -18.45 14.55 8.85
CA ALA A 131 -19.60 13.66 8.85
C ALA A 131 -19.25 12.31 9.51
N LYS A 132 -20.16 11.81 10.35
CA LYS A 132 -20.04 10.45 10.91
C LYS A 132 -20.46 9.43 9.87
N ARG A 133 -19.62 8.44 9.64
CA ARG A 133 -19.83 7.34 8.71
C ARG A 133 -19.51 6.03 9.40
N PHE A 134 -20.32 5.02 9.17
CA PHE A 134 -20.02 3.65 9.57
C PHE A 134 -19.29 2.94 8.43
N ASP A 135 -18.05 2.53 8.67
CA ASP A 135 -17.29 1.75 7.70
C ASP A 135 -17.47 0.27 8.00
N TRP A 136 -18.03 -0.47 7.03
CA TRP A 136 -18.23 -1.90 7.07
C TRP A 136 -17.16 -2.60 6.24
N ALA A 137 -16.58 -3.67 6.78
CA ALA A 137 -15.65 -4.53 6.06
C ALA A 137 -15.94 -6.01 6.34
N HIS A 138 -15.94 -6.81 5.27
CA HIS A 138 -16.08 -8.26 5.39
C HIS A 138 -14.81 -8.94 5.93
N SER A 139 -13.64 -8.31 5.79
CA SER A 139 -12.36 -8.82 6.28
C SER A 139 -11.40 -7.67 6.60
N TYR A 140 -10.35 -7.95 7.39
CA TYR A 140 -9.34 -6.97 7.81
C TYR A 140 -8.03 -7.02 7.01
N GLY A 141 -7.77 -8.13 6.31
CA GLY A 141 -6.55 -8.33 5.55
C GLY A 141 -6.54 -7.51 4.26
N LYS A 142 -5.40 -6.87 3.96
CA LYS A 142 -5.18 -6.19 2.68
C LYS A 142 -4.18 -6.98 1.84
N VAL A 143 -4.45 -7.09 0.55
CA VAL A 143 -3.54 -7.73 -0.40
C VAL A 143 -2.51 -6.69 -0.86
N ASN A 144 -1.22 -7.01 -0.72
CA ASN A 144 -0.16 -6.19 -1.29
C ASN A 144 -0.04 -6.47 -2.79
N ALA A 145 -0.25 -5.44 -3.62
CA ALA A 145 -0.10 -5.58 -5.07
C ALA A 145 1.39 -5.72 -5.44
N PRO A 146 1.81 -6.80 -6.12
CA PRO A 146 3.20 -6.95 -6.54
C PRO A 146 3.61 -5.83 -7.50
N LYS A 147 4.78 -5.23 -7.26
CA LYS A 147 5.35 -4.15 -8.11
C LYS A 147 5.94 -4.69 -9.43
N GLY A 148 6.13 -6.00 -9.55
CA GLY A 148 6.73 -6.66 -10.70
C GLY A 148 6.96 -8.15 -10.45
N GLY A 149 7.76 -8.79 -11.31
CA GLY A 149 8.22 -10.17 -11.09
C GLY A 149 9.12 -10.28 -9.87
N TYR A 150 9.05 -11.42 -9.16
CA TYR A 150 9.85 -11.64 -7.97
C TYR A 150 11.33 -11.83 -8.31
N ASP A 151 12.20 -11.08 -7.63
CA ASP A 151 13.65 -11.24 -7.65
C ASP A 151 14.12 -11.74 -6.27
N PRO A 152 14.83 -12.89 -6.18
CA PRO A 152 15.40 -13.37 -4.93
C PRO A 152 16.37 -12.40 -4.24
N LYS A 153 16.92 -11.42 -4.95
CA LYS A 153 17.75 -10.33 -4.40
C LYS A 153 16.96 -9.05 -4.11
N GLY A 154 15.67 -9.03 -4.42
CA GLY A 154 14.78 -7.90 -4.17
C GLY A 154 14.06 -8.01 -2.83
N ILE A 155 13.01 -7.21 -2.68
CA ILE A 155 12.14 -7.26 -1.49
C ILE A 155 11.51 -8.64 -1.31
N PHE A 156 11.41 -9.09 -0.06
CA PHE A 156 10.77 -10.37 0.25
C PHE A 156 9.25 -10.19 0.34
N MET A 157 8.56 -10.37 -0.78
CA MET A 157 7.12 -10.18 -0.93
C MET A 157 6.64 -8.80 -0.44
N TYR A 158 6.07 -8.72 0.76
CA TYR A 158 5.52 -7.52 1.37
C TYR A 158 6.11 -7.24 2.75
N PHE A 159 7.26 -7.86 3.06
CA PHE A 159 7.93 -7.76 4.36
C PHE A 159 8.52 -6.36 4.62
N GLU A 160 8.56 -5.49 3.61
CA GLU A 160 8.80 -4.04 3.80
C GLU A 160 7.84 -3.45 4.84
N ASN A 161 6.61 -3.97 4.95
CA ASN A 161 5.58 -3.50 5.88
C ASN A 161 5.56 -4.27 7.22
N TYR A 162 6.47 -5.22 7.44
CA TYR A 162 6.45 -6.07 8.63
C TYR A 162 7.30 -5.49 9.76
N ASN A 163 6.67 -5.27 10.92
CA ASN A 163 7.33 -4.96 12.18
C ASN A 163 7.29 -6.21 13.07
N VAL A 164 8.29 -7.08 12.90
CA VAL A 164 8.30 -8.41 13.55
C VAL A 164 8.49 -8.24 15.05
N GLU A 165 9.40 -7.35 15.43
CA GLU A 165 9.78 -6.94 16.77
C GLU A 165 8.63 -6.34 17.61
N MET A 166 7.59 -5.81 16.95
CA MET A 166 6.42 -5.23 17.61
C MET A 166 5.31 -6.25 17.93
N ARG A 167 5.49 -7.51 17.54
CA ARG A 167 4.50 -8.56 17.83
C ARG A 167 4.57 -8.95 19.30
N ASP A 168 3.41 -9.14 19.90
CA ASP A 168 3.20 -9.61 21.28
C ASP A 168 4.01 -10.88 21.65
N ARG A 169 4.17 -11.80 20.69
CA ARG A 169 4.96 -13.02 20.85
C ARG A 169 6.47 -12.85 20.72
N VAL A 170 6.97 -11.64 20.46
CA VAL A 170 8.40 -11.30 20.62
C VAL A 170 8.60 -10.85 22.06
N LYS A 171 9.33 -11.64 22.83
CA LYS A 171 9.66 -11.30 24.22
C LYS A 171 10.65 -10.13 24.30
N CYS A 172 11.70 -10.21 23.50
CA CYS A 172 12.74 -9.20 23.36
C CYS A 172 13.65 -9.55 22.17
N ILE A 173 14.57 -8.65 21.84
CA ILE A 173 15.73 -8.95 21.01
C ILE A 173 16.86 -9.41 21.94
N SER A 174 17.43 -10.58 21.69
CA SER A 174 18.56 -11.10 22.45
C SER A 174 19.75 -10.16 22.33
N ALA A 175 20.28 -9.68 23.45
CA ALA A 175 21.47 -8.81 23.45
C ALA A 175 22.74 -9.55 23.00
N ILE A 176 22.78 -10.88 23.18
CA ILE A 176 23.93 -11.72 22.81
C ILE A 176 23.89 -12.05 21.32
N GLU A 177 22.72 -12.46 20.81
CA GLU A 177 22.58 -12.99 19.45
C GLU A 177 22.03 -11.95 18.44
N GLY A 178 21.49 -10.82 18.93
CA GLY A 178 20.92 -9.77 18.08
C GLY A 178 19.64 -10.15 17.35
N VAL A 179 18.93 -11.20 17.78
CA VAL A 179 17.73 -11.75 17.12
C VAL A 179 16.57 -11.94 18.10
N PRO A 180 15.30 -11.96 17.63
CA PRO A 180 14.14 -12.06 18.51
C PRO A 180 14.05 -13.40 19.26
N ILE A 181 13.59 -13.33 20.51
CA ILE A 181 13.19 -14.48 21.33
C ILE A 181 11.66 -14.59 21.31
N SER A 182 11.14 -15.78 21.01
CA SER A 182 9.72 -16.06 20.88
C SER A 182 9.09 -16.56 22.17
N THR A 183 7.82 -16.22 22.40
CA THR A 183 6.97 -16.83 23.44
C THR A 183 5.73 -17.51 22.87
N GLN A 184 5.71 -17.81 21.57
CA GLN A 184 4.51 -18.25 20.85
C GLN A 184 3.87 -19.52 21.43
N TRP A 185 4.67 -20.48 21.88
CA TRP A 185 4.19 -21.72 22.49
C TRP A 185 4.58 -21.88 23.97
N GLU A 186 5.58 -21.13 24.44
CA GLU A 186 6.17 -21.27 25.78
C GLU A 186 6.59 -19.90 26.33
N SER A 187 6.20 -19.59 27.57
CA SER A 187 6.47 -18.28 28.19
C SER A 187 7.93 -18.04 28.57
N GLN A 188 8.72 -19.11 28.73
CA GLN A 188 10.15 -19.02 29.06
C GLN A 188 10.96 -18.27 28.00
N GLY A 189 10.57 -18.36 26.74
CA GLY A 189 11.29 -17.76 25.63
C GLY A 189 12.22 -18.77 24.95
N TYR A 190 12.18 -18.84 23.64
CA TYR A 190 13.07 -19.69 22.84
C TYR A 190 13.37 -19.05 21.47
N PHE A 191 14.46 -19.49 20.84
CA PHE A 191 14.78 -19.06 19.48
C PHE A 191 13.88 -19.79 18.48
N TYR A 192 13.03 -19.03 17.80
CA TYR A 192 12.15 -19.58 16.77
C TYR A 192 12.64 -19.17 15.37
N ALA A 193 13.19 -20.13 14.63
CA ALA A 193 13.87 -19.89 13.35
C ALA A 193 13.01 -19.12 12.35
N THR A 194 11.71 -19.42 12.25
CA THR A 194 10.79 -18.70 11.35
C THR A 194 10.67 -17.22 11.72
N GLN A 195 10.58 -16.89 13.01
CA GLN A 195 10.50 -15.50 13.47
C GLN A 195 11.82 -14.77 13.24
N ILE A 196 12.95 -15.42 13.47
CA ILE A 196 14.29 -14.88 13.22
C ILE A 196 14.46 -14.59 11.73
N ALA A 197 14.08 -15.52 10.85
CA ALA A 197 14.13 -15.32 9.40
C ALA A 197 13.20 -14.18 8.96
N GLN A 198 11.98 -14.10 9.50
CA GLN A 198 11.06 -13.00 9.19
C GLN A 198 11.62 -11.65 9.62
N PHE A 199 12.26 -11.56 10.79
CA PHE A 199 12.92 -10.36 11.28
C PHE A 199 14.04 -9.91 10.34
N GLY A 200 14.92 -10.83 9.94
CA GLY A 200 15.98 -10.52 8.96
C GLY A 200 15.42 -10.07 7.60
N LEU A 201 14.45 -10.79 7.06
CA LEU A 201 13.85 -10.50 5.75
C LEU A 201 13.07 -9.18 5.73
N SER A 202 12.44 -8.80 6.85
CA SER A 202 11.75 -7.50 6.96
C SER A 202 12.75 -6.35 7.02
N HIS A 203 13.80 -6.45 7.84
CA HIS A 203 14.86 -5.44 7.88
C HIS A 203 15.60 -5.32 6.54
N TYR A 204 15.87 -6.45 5.87
CA TYR A 204 16.44 -6.46 4.53
C TYR A 204 15.55 -5.74 3.52
N SER A 205 14.25 -6.04 3.51
CA SER A 205 13.30 -5.40 2.59
C SER A 205 13.19 -3.90 2.85
N LYS A 206 13.09 -3.49 4.13
CA LYS A 206 13.08 -2.08 4.54
C LYS A 206 14.33 -1.33 4.10
N ASN A 207 15.51 -1.93 4.23
CA ASN A 207 16.76 -1.33 3.77
C ASN A 207 16.78 -1.02 2.26
N LEU A 208 16.01 -1.74 1.44
CA LEU A 208 15.90 -1.48 0.00
C LEU A 208 14.84 -0.43 -0.34
N THR A 209 13.91 -0.12 0.56
CA THR A 209 12.69 0.64 0.27
C THR A 209 12.59 1.96 1.05
N GLU A 210 13.14 1.99 2.26
CA GLU A 210 13.16 3.15 3.14
C GLU A 210 14.33 4.08 2.75
N PRO A 211 14.21 5.40 3.02
CA PRO A 211 15.33 6.32 2.83
C PRO A 211 16.50 6.00 3.77
N GLU A 212 17.71 6.41 3.39
CA GLU A 212 18.89 6.22 4.22
C GLU A 212 18.71 6.90 5.60
N PRO A 213 18.99 6.19 6.71
CA PRO A 213 18.78 6.75 8.03
C PRO A 213 19.75 7.89 8.31
N ARG A 214 19.29 8.92 9.02
CA ARG A 214 20.15 9.96 9.57
C ARG A 214 21.13 9.34 10.57
N ARG A 215 22.40 9.72 10.48
CA ARG A 215 23.46 9.26 11.39
C ARG A 215 24.19 10.46 11.97
N LYS A 216 24.29 10.49 13.31
CA LYS A 216 25.11 11.47 14.04
C LYS A 216 26.23 10.70 14.72
N ILE A 217 27.47 11.00 14.34
CA ILE A 217 28.65 10.50 15.05
C ILE A 217 28.80 11.34 16.31
N VAL A 218 29.03 10.67 17.44
CA VAL A 218 29.07 11.31 18.76
C VAL A 218 30.49 11.25 19.33
N GLU A 219 31.14 10.11 19.22
CA GLU A 219 32.54 9.90 19.61
C GLU A 219 33.17 8.91 18.63
N ASP A 220 34.26 9.30 17.99
CA ASP A 220 35.08 8.41 17.16
C ASP A 220 36.53 8.27 17.66
N GLY A 221 36.87 8.95 18.76
CA GLY A 221 38.21 8.93 19.35
C GLY A 221 39.22 9.84 18.65
N ASP A 222 38.85 10.49 17.54
CA ASP A 222 39.76 11.31 16.73
C ASP A 222 39.13 12.66 16.35
N LYS A 223 38.20 12.68 15.39
CA LYS A 223 37.61 13.91 14.83
C LYS A 223 36.42 14.40 15.65
N GLU A 224 35.54 13.48 16.01
CA GLU A 224 34.34 13.76 16.79
C GLU A 224 34.62 13.34 18.24
N MET A 225 34.89 14.33 19.09
CA MET A 225 35.25 14.11 20.49
C MET A 225 34.10 14.57 21.38
N ALA A 226 33.50 13.63 22.10
CA ALA A 226 32.39 13.94 22.98
C ALA A 226 32.88 14.55 24.31
N GLU A 227 32.04 15.40 24.90
CA GLU A 227 32.29 16.01 26.22
C GLU A 227 31.84 15.07 27.34
N TRP A 228 32.72 14.13 27.68
CA TRP A 228 32.50 13.19 28.79
C TRP A 228 32.63 13.86 30.15
N ARG A 229 31.70 13.56 31.06
CA ARG A 229 31.82 13.90 32.48
C ARG A 229 32.52 12.76 33.20
N VAL A 230 33.71 13.04 33.71
CA VAL A 230 34.58 12.07 34.40
C VAL A 230 34.61 12.38 35.90
N PRO A 231 34.04 11.51 36.77
CA PRO A 231 34.08 11.72 38.21
C PRO A 231 35.47 11.53 38.82
N LYS A 232 35.62 11.96 40.09
CA LYS A 232 36.82 11.67 40.90
C LYS A 232 37.02 10.14 40.99
N ASN A 233 38.26 9.67 40.87
CA ASN A 233 38.65 8.25 40.83
C ASN A 233 38.30 7.48 39.54
N SER A 234 37.92 8.19 38.48
CA SER A 234 37.77 7.61 37.13
C SER A 234 38.75 8.26 36.16
N SER A 235 39.08 7.55 35.09
CA SER A 235 39.95 8.06 34.04
C SER A 235 39.36 7.78 32.67
N LEU A 236 39.59 8.72 31.76
CA LEU A 236 39.25 8.60 30.35
C LEU A 236 40.43 9.11 29.54
N SER A 237 40.90 8.32 28.58
CA SER A 237 41.99 8.69 27.68
C SER A 237 41.69 8.17 26.28
N ARG A 238 42.25 8.85 25.27
CA ARG A 238 42.18 8.41 23.88
C ARG A 238 43.54 7.88 23.47
N ALA A 239 43.57 6.67 22.92
CA ALA A 239 44.82 6.06 22.49
C ALA A 239 44.62 5.32 21.16
N PHE A 240 45.64 5.40 20.31
CA PHE A 240 45.67 4.66 19.05
C PHE A 240 45.96 3.18 19.31
N VAL A 241 45.05 2.31 18.86
CA VAL A 241 45.18 0.85 19.00
C VAL A 241 45.54 0.27 17.64
N ARG A 242 46.77 -0.24 17.52
CA ARG A 242 47.32 -0.73 16.24
C ARG A 242 46.50 -1.87 15.65
N GLU A 243 46.01 -2.79 16.48
CA GLU A 243 45.22 -3.95 16.03
C GLU A 243 43.86 -3.56 15.43
N LYS A 244 43.37 -2.36 15.76
CA LYS A 244 42.11 -1.80 15.24
C LYS A 244 42.32 -0.72 14.19
N GLU A 245 43.57 -0.33 13.95
CA GLU A 245 43.95 0.80 13.10
C GLU A 245 43.12 2.07 13.39
N SER A 246 42.75 2.28 14.66
CA SER A 246 41.85 3.35 15.07
C SER A 246 42.21 3.86 16.46
N THR A 247 41.92 5.13 16.72
CA THR A 247 41.91 5.68 18.07
C THR A 247 40.66 5.21 18.79
N VAL A 248 40.80 4.83 20.06
CA VAL A 248 39.69 4.39 20.91
C VAL A 248 39.69 5.16 22.21
N VAL A 249 38.51 5.26 22.82
CA VAL A 249 38.34 5.82 24.16
C VAL A 249 38.56 4.70 25.18
N HIS A 250 39.65 4.78 25.92
CA HIS A 250 39.86 3.97 27.11
C HIS A 250 39.23 4.64 28.31
N PHE A 251 38.49 3.86 29.10
CA PHE A 251 37.89 4.32 30.33
C PHE A 251 38.19 3.36 31.47
N SER A 252 38.29 3.90 32.67
CA SER A 252 38.37 3.13 33.92
C SER A 252 37.51 3.84 34.95
N THR A 253 36.53 3.11 35.50
CA THR A 253 35.66 3.60 36.58
C THR A 253 36.05 2.92 37.89
N GLY A 254 35.71 3.56 39.01
CA GLY A 254 35.79 2.93 40.33
C GLY A 254 34.72 1.84 40.51
N LYS A 255 34.69 1.24 41.71
CA LYS A 255 33.68 0.20 42.06
C LYS A 255 32.33 0.77 42.51
N GLN A 256 32.27 2.07 42.78
CA GLN A 256 31.09 2.75 43.29
C GLN A 256 30.30 3.41 42.15
N PHE A 257 28.97 3.51 42.29
CA PHE A 257 28.10 4.06 41.24
C PHE A 257 28.38 5.53 40.91
N ASP A 258 28.88 6.31 41.87
CA ASP A 258 29.27 7.72 41.69
C ASP A 258 30.51 7.91 40.80
N SER A 259 31.22 6.82 40.49
CA SER A 259 32.37 6.81 39.59
C SER A 259 32.01 6.52 38.12
N ALA A 260 30.71 6.46 37.77
CA ALA A 260 30.30 6.26 36.39
C ALA A 260 30.70 7.45 35.49
N ILE A 261 31.40 7.16 34.40
CA ILE A 261 31.67 8.14 33.34
C ILE A 261 30.39 8.30 32.53
N THR A 262 29.95 9.55 32.33
CA THR A 262 28.67 9.84 31.67
C THR A 262 28.87 10.76 30.48
N LEU A 263 28.07 10.52 29.44
CA LEU A 263 27.98 11.39 28.28
C LEU A 263 26.56 11.97 28.21
N PRO A 264 26.37 13.28 28.43
CA PRO A 264 25.08 13.90 28.19
C PRO A 264 24.74 13.83 26.70
N MET A 265 23.58 13.26 26.38
CA MET A 265 23.11 13.06 25.02
C MET A 265 21.83 13.84 24.79
N ASP A 266 21.86 14.80 23.86
CA ASP A 266 20.65 15.48 23.39
C ASP A 266 20.15 14.79 22.12
N HIS A 267 19.21 13.86 22.28
CA HIS A 267 18.62 13.09 21.20
C HIS A 267 17.10 12.97 21.41
N VAL A 268 16.34 13.45 20.42
CA VAL A 268 14.86 13.46 20.47
C VAL A 268 14.24 12.60 19.36
N LEU A 269 14.99 12.37 18.26
CA LEU A 269 14.45 11.76 17.04
C LEU A 269 15.17 10.48 16.60
N ASP A 270 16.41 10.24 17.05
CA ASP A 270 17.20 9.07 16.67
C ASP A 270 17.21 8.08 17.84
N LEU A 271 16.53 6.93 17.66
CA LEU A 271 16.33 5.93 18.73
C LEU A 271 17.15 4.65 18.53
N VAL A 272 18.09 4.66 17.58
CA VAL A 272 19.00 3.53 17.31
C VAL A 272 20.42 3.94 17.68
N LEU A 273 20.95 3.35 18.74
CA LEU A 273 22.33 3.53 19.18
C LEU A 273 23.21 2.39 18.63
N SER A 274 24.35 2.76 18.05
CA SER A 274 25.41 1.82 17.68
C SER A 274 26.70 2.21 18.38
N VAL A 275 27.35 1.24 19.03
CA VAL A 275 28.61 1.46 19.76
C VAL A 275 29.53 0.25 19.60
N ASN A 276 30.79 0.51 19.32
CA ASN A 276 31.85 -0.50 19.40
C ASN A 276 32.36 -0.54 20.84
N LEU A 277 32.07 -1.62 21.55
CA LEU A 277 32.32 -1.71 22.99
C LEU A 277 33.11 -2.97 23.33
N LEU A 278 34.16 -2.79 24.14
CA LEU A 278 34.89 -3.89 24.77
C LEU A 278 34.87 -3.70 26.28
N LEU A 279 34.09 -4.53 26.97
CA LEU A 279 33.96 -4.51 28.41
C LEU A 279 34.79 -5.62 29.05
N ARG A 280 35.30 -5.36 30.26
CA ARG A 280 35.80 -6.42 31.14
C ARG A 280 34.63 -7.13 31.82
N PRO A 281 34.79 -8.39 32.29
CA PRO A 281 33.73 -9.08 33.04
C PRO A 281 33.19 -8.23 34.19
N ASN A 282 31.88 -8.30 34.44
CA ASN A 282 31.17 -7.51 35.46
C ASN A 282 31.23 -5.98 35.25
N SER A 283 31.27 -5.53 34.00
CA SER A 283 31.05 -4.12 33.64
C SER A 283 29.67 -3.94 33.02
N SER A 284 29.15 -2.72 33.03
CA SER A 284 27.89 -2.36 32.39
C SER A 284 28.04 -1.13 31.51
N PHE A 285 27.21 -1.07 30.47
CA PHE A 285 26.95 0.12 29.68
C PHE A 285 25.46 0.42 29.80
N THR A 286 25.11 1.69 30.05
CA THR A 286 23.74 2.08 30.39
C THR A 286 23.35 3.31 29.60
N VAL A 287 22.14 3.28 29.05
CA VAL A 287 21.47 4.40 28.39
C VAL A 287 20.28 4.78 29.28
N THR A 288 20.17 6.06 29.63
CA THR A 288 19.16 6.60 30.56
C THR A 288 18.32 7.67 29.88
#